data_AF-A0A5B7HJ74-F1
#
_entry.id   AF-A0A5B7HJ74-F1
#
_cell.length_a   1.000
_cell.length_b   1.000
_cell.length_c   1.000
_cell.angle_alpha   90.00
_cell.angle_beta   90.00
_cell.angle_gamma   90.00
#
_symmetry.space_group_name_H-M   'P 1'
#
loop_
_entity.id
_entity.type
_entity.pdbx_description
1 polymer ?
#
loop_
_entity_poly.entity_id
_entity_poly.type
_entity_poly.pdbx_seq_one_letter_code
_entity_poly.pdbx_strand_id
1 'polypeptide(L)' 'MEIRCSHCQTTFADRKEQVSHYHLDWHRNNLRRSLAGKTPLTEDQFWDESSRLLSITKEFF' A
#
# COMPACT_ATOMS: atom_id res chain seq x y z
N MET A 1 0.41 -2.53 -23.52
CA MET A 1 1.12 -1.67 -22.54
C MET A 1 0.46 -1.92 -21.20
N GLU A 2 1.22 -2.36 -20.20
CA GLU A 2 0.71 -2.57 -18.85
C GLU A 2 0.86 -1.27 -18.05
N ILE A 3 -0.20 -0.90 -17.30
CA ILE A 3 -0.19 0.24 -16.39
C ILE A 3 0.19 -0.30 -15.02
N ARG A 4 1.29 0.20 -14.43
CA ARG A 4 1.81 -0.33 -13.16
C ARG A 4 2.37 0.74 -12.24
N CYS A 5 2.48 0.42 -10.96
CA CYS A 5 3.17 1.23 -9.97
C CYS A 5 4.52 0.59 -9.62
N SER A 6 5.62 1.33 -9.79
CA SER A 6 6.98 0.84 -9.49
C SER A 6 7.20 0.58 -8.00
N HIS A 7 6.59 1.37 -7.12
CA HIS A 7 6.75 1.25 -5.67
C HIS A 7 5.85 0.18 -5.06
N CYS A 8 4.73 -0.17 -5.70
CA CYS A 8 3.76 -1.13 -5.16
C CYS A 8 3.76 -2.46 -5.91
N GLN A 9 4.51 -2.55 -7.02
CA GLN A 9 4.63 -3.74 -7.87
C GLN A 9 3.29 -4.32 -8.34
N THR A 10 2.25 -3.48 -8.41
CA THR A 10 0.91 -3.87 -8.85
C THR A 10 0.61 -3.31 -10.24
N THR A 11 -0.27 -4.00 -10.96
CA THR A 11 -0.77 -3.67 -12.29
C THR A 11 -2.23 -3.25 -12.22
N PHE A 12 -2.65 -2.39 -13.15
CA PHE A 12 -4.00 -1.83 -13.20
C PHE A 12 -4.63 -2.08 -14.58
N ALA A 13 -5.95 -2.20 -14.61
CA ALA A 13 -6.71 -2.37 -15.84
C ALA A 13 -6.75 -1.08 -16.67
N ASP A 14 -6.80 0.08 -16.00
CA ASP A 14 -6.84 1.38 -16.65
C ASP A 14 -6.12 2.51 -15.87
N ARG A 15 -6.04 3.69 -16.48
CA ARG A 15 -5.38 4.86 -15.89
C ARG A 15 -6.16 5.43 -14.69
N LYS A 16 -7.48 5.30 -14.65
CA LYS A 16 -8.31 5.82 -13.56
C LYS A 16 -8.01 5.02 -12.29
N GLU A 17 -7.88 3.71 -12.40
CA GLU A 17 -7.50 2.83 -11.31
C GLU A 17 -6.09 3.16 -10.78
N GLN A 18 -5.11 3.37 -11.67
CA GLN A 18 -3.76 3.80 -11.27
C GLN A 18 -3.75 5.14 -10.53
N VAL A 19 -4.54 6.12 -10.98
CA VAL A 19 -4.65 7.42 -10.30
C VAL A 19 -5.29 7.26 -8.93
N SER A 20 -6.38 6.47 -8.83
CA SER A 20 -7.03 6.16 -7.55
C SER A 20 -6.05 5.54 -6.55
N HIS A 21 -5.21 4.61 -7.02
CA HIS A 21 -4.19 3.96 -6.21
C HIS A 21 -3.22 4.96 -5.54
N TYR A 22 -2.82 6.04 -6.21
CA TYR A 22 -1.89 7.03 -5.61
C TYR A 22 -2.47 7.78 -4.40
N HIS A 23 -3.80 7.75 -4.21
CA HIS A 23 -4.46 8.35 -3.05
C HIS A 23 -4.58 7.40 -1.85
N LEU A 24 -4.30 6.11 -2.04
CA LEU A 24 -4.39 5.10 -0.99
C LEU A 24 -3.22 5.18 0.00
N ASP A 25 -3.50 4.87 1.26
CA ASP A 25 -2.46 4.81 2.30
C ASP A 25 -1.45 3.70 2.05
N TRP A 26 -1.86 2.62 1.38
CA TRP A 26 -0.97 1.57 0.91
C TRP A 26 0.16 2.14 0.03
N HIS A 27 -0.17 3.00 -0.93
CA HIS A 27 0.83 3.63 -1.79
C HIS A 27 1.78 4.53 -0.99
N ARG A 28 1.23 5.39 -0.12
CA ARG A 28 2.02 6.27 0.74
C ARG A 28 2.96 5.48 1.65
N ASN A 29 2.50 4.36 2.19
CA ASN A 29 3.29 3.47 3.02
C ASN A 29 4.45 2.87 2.23
N ASN A 30 4.18 2.29 1.05
CA ASN A 30 5.22 1.75 0.17
C ASN A 30 6.24 2.79 -0.29
N LEU A 31 5.80 4.03 -0.54
CA LEU A 31 6.72 5.13 -0.84
C LEU A 31 7.67 5.41 0.34
N ARG A 32 7.14 5.50 1.57
CA ARG A 32 7.97 5.68 2.77
C ARG A 32 8.92 4.50 3.00
N ARG A 33 8.47 3.27 2.76
CA ARG A 33 9.30 2.06 2.84
C ARG A 33 10.43 2.10 1.83
N SER A 34 10.13 2.44 0.58
CA SER A 34 11.12 2.60 -0.50
C SER A 34 12.18 3.66 -0.14
N LEU A 35 11.78 4.80 0.40
CA LEU A 35 12.70 5.85 0.86
C LEU A 35 13.60 5.39 2.01
N ALA A 36 13.12 4.46 2.84
CA ALA A 36 13.89 3.85 3.92
C ALA A 36 14.69 2.60 3.47
N GLY A 37 14.77 2.30 2.17
CA GLY A 37 15.45 1.12 1.64
C GLY A 37 14.76 -0.21 1.98
N LYS A 38 13.48 -0.17 2.38
CA LYS A 38 12.70 -1.36 2.72
C LYS A 38 11.93 -1.88 1.52
N THR A 39 11.66 -3.18 1.52
CA THR A 39 10.81 -3.84 0.51
C THR A 39 9.36 -3.33 0.61
N PRO A 40 8.68 -3.12 -0.53
CA PRO A 40 7.27 -2.77 -0.52
C PRO A 40 6.41 -3.94 -0.04
N LEU A 41 5.25 -3.63 0.53
CA LEU A 41 4.23 -4.59 0.90
C LEU A 41 3.25 -4.77 -0.25
N THR A 42 2.74 -6.00 -0.39
CA THR A 42 1.53 -6.24 -1.20
C THR A 42 0.32 -5.57 -0.54
N GLU A 43 -0.78 -5.45 -1.28
CA GLU A 43 -2.02 -4.89 -0.75
C GLU A 43 -2.53 -5.69 0.44
N ASP A 44 -2.58 -7.01 0.33
CA ASP A 44 -3.01 -7.92 1.41
C ASP A 44 -2.14 -7.78 2.66
N GLN A 45 -0.82 -7.70 2.49
CA GLN A 45 0.12 -7.51 3.61
C GLN A 45 -0.11 -6.18 4.32
N PHE A 46 -0.35 -5.11 3.56
CA PHE A 46 -0.63 -3.80 4.12
C PHE A 46 -1.92 -3.80 4.94
N TRP A 47 -2.99 -4.42 4.44
CA TRP A 47 -4.27 -4.49 5.15
C TRP A 47 -4.25 -5.42 6.36
N ASP A 48 -3.52 -6.55 6.29
CA ASP A 48 -3.30 -7.43 7.46
C ASP A 48 -2.54 -6.67 8.58
N GLU A 49 -1.44 -5.99 8.25
CA GLU A 49 -0.68 -5.20 9.23
C GLU A 49 -1.52 -4.05 9.79
N SER A 50 -2.27 -3.33 8.95
CA SER A 50 -3.17 -2.26 9.38
C SER A 50 -4.27 -2.79 10.31
N SER A 51 -4.85 -3.95 10.00
CA SER A 51 -5.89 -4.58 10.83
C SER A 51 -5.37 -5.00 12.20
N ARG A 52 -4.15 -5.56 12.25
CA ARG A 52 -3.47 -5.91 13.50
C ARG A 52 -3.22 -4.68 14.37
N LEU A 53 -2.75 -3.58 13.78
CA LEU A 53 -2.53 -2.33 14.51
C LEU A 53 -3.83 -1.76 15.07
N LEU A 54 -4.92 -1.78 14.29
CA LEU A 54 -6.24 -1.33 14.76
C LEU A 54 -6.77 -2.20 15.91
N SER A 55 -6.54 -3.51 15.84
CA SER A 55 -6.89 -4.45 16.91
C SER A 55 -6.10 -4.13 18.18
N ILE A 56 -4.79 -3.90 18.09
CA ILE A 56 -3.96 -3.50 19.23
C ILE A 56 -4.46 -2.19 19.83
N THR A 57 -4.73 -1.16 19.03
CA THR A 57 -5.18 0.14 19.56
C THR A 57 -6.55 0.09 20.25
N LYS A 58 -7.39 -0.90 19.95
CA LYS A 58 -8.69 -1.10 20.60
C LYS A 58 -8.60 -1.84 21.94
N GLU A 59 -7.54 -2.61 22.16
CA GLU A 59 -7.33 -3.36 23.41
C GLU A 59 -6.74 -2.47 24.54
N PHE A 60 -6.25 -1.28 24.19
CA PHE A 60 -5.61 -0.34 25.12
C PHE A 60 -6.42 0.95 25.37
N PHE A 61 -7.66 1.05 24.88
CA PHE A 61 -8.63 2.12 25.14
C PHE A 61 -9.99 1.54 25.54
#